data_AF-A0A1F9FZW6-F1
#
_entry.id   AF-A0A1F9FZW6-F1
#
_cell.length_a   1.000
_cell.length_b   1.000
_cell.length_c   1.000
_cell.angle_alpha   90.00
_cell.angle_beta   90.00
_cell.angle_gamma   90.00
#
_symmetry.space_group_name_H-M   'P 1'
#
loop_
_entity.id
_entity.type
_entity.pdbx_description
1 polymer ?
#
loop_
_entity_poly.entity_id
_entity_poly.type
_entity_poly.pdbx_seq_one_letter_code
_entity_poly.pdbx_strand_id
1 'polypeptide(L)'
;MAWWWKRYEPILEARPRAGEDVIKDLIGKELVDLYEAFPPAESDISWEDAALERRFRGRLAELPRLDAAMVDALSRIVAWDLDHEIDAIEHFFRNELHRQAAPTPAHLDALHFLWRSVVEHLYARKEECRGILKRQDLLDIVERARERYAARRVLVT
;
A
#
# COMPACT_ATOMS: atom_id res chain seq x y z
N MET A 1 -15.67 -12.93 -43.31
CA MET A 1 -14.39 -12.21 -43.29
C MET A 1 -14.24 -11.58 -41.90
N ALA A 2 -13.41 -12.16 -41.03
CA ALA A 2 -13.25 -11.65 -39.66
C ALA A 2 -12.39 -10.39 -39.69
N TRP A 3 -12.95 -9.27 -39.26
CA TRP A 3 -12.29 -7.97 -39.26
C TRP A 3 -11.21 -7.95 -38.16
N TRP A 4 -9.94 -8.03 -38.58
CA TRP A 4 -8.77 -8.08 -37.71
C TRP A 4 -8.64 -6.86 -36.78
N TRP A 5 -9.36 -5.76 -37.05
CA TRP A 5 -9.34 -4.54 -36.27
C TRP A 5 -10.32 -4.54 -35.09
N LYS A 6 -11.36 -5.38 -35.08
CA LYS A 6 -12.36 -5.42 -33.98
C LYS A 6 -11.76 -5.78 -32.62
N ARG A 7 -10.69 -6.59 -32.60
CA ARG A 7 -9.92 -6.87 -31.36
C ARG A 7 -9.18 -5.65 -30.80
N TYR A 8 -8.98 -4.62 -31.62
CA TYR A 8 -8.30 -3.37 -31.25
C TYR A 8 -9.28 -2.21 -31.07
N GLU A 9 -10.56 -2.39 -31.39
CA GLU A 9 -11.64 -1.40 -31.22
C GLU A 9 -11.65 -0.79 -29.80
N PRO A 10 -11.49 -1.55 -28.70
CA PRO A 10 -11.42 -0.96 -27.37
C PRO A 10 -10.22 -0.03 -27.13
N ILE A 11 -9.09 -0.28 -27.83
CA ILE A 11 -7.89 0.55 -27.72
C ILE A 11 -8.07 1.84 -28.52
N LEU A 12 -8.71 1.75 -29.68
CA LEU A 12 -9.00 2.89 -30.55
C LEU A 12 -10.10 3.80 -29.98
N GLU A 13 -11.03 3.23 -29.21
CA GLU A 13 -12.11 3.95 -28.53
C GLU A 13 -11.72 4.48 -27.14
N ALA A 14 -10.60 4.02 -26.58
CA ALA A 14 -10.11 4.49 -25.30
C ALA A 14 -9.71 5.96 -25.39
N ARG A 15 -10.31 6.79 -24.52
CA ARG A 15 -9.88 8.19 -24.40
C ARG A 15 -8.44 8.25 -23.90
N PRO A 16 -7.57 9.10 -24.49
CA PRO A 16 -6.22 9.28 -23.98
C PRO A 16 -6.29 9.74 -22.52
N ARG A 17 -5.59 9.01 -21.65
CA ARG A 17 -5.42 9.37 -20.24
C ARG A 17 -4.10 10.11 -20.08
N ALA A 18 -4.03 11.02 -19.11
CA ALA A 18 -2.75 11.60 -18.73
C ALA A 18 -1.81 10.49 -18.25
N GLY A 19 -0.56 10.47 -18.73
CA GLY A 19 0.41 9.45 -18.35
C GLY A 19 0.64 9.39 -16.83
N GLU A 20 0.52 10.54 -16.16
CA GLU A 20 0.58 10.66 -14.70
C GLU A 20 -0.51 9.84 -14.01
N ASP A 21 -1.76 9.89 -14.49
CA ASP A 21 -2.86 9.11 -13.91
C ASP A 21 -2.67 7.60 -14.10
N VAL A 22 -2.07 7.20 -15.22
CA VAL A 22 -1.73 5.80 -15.48
C VAL A 22 -0.65 5.32 -14.51
N ILE A 23 0.37 6.15 -14.27
CA ILE A 23 1.43 5.86 -13.28
C ILE A 23 0.83 5.72 -11.89
N LYS A 24 -0.04 6.65 -11.46
CA LYS A 24 -0.73 6.56 -10.15
C LYS A 24 -1.52 5.27 -10.01
N ASP A 25 -2.27 4.90 -11.05
CA ASP A 25 -3.08 3.67 -11.04
C ASP A 25 -2.23 2.40 -10.94
N LEU A 26 -1.07 2.38 -11.62
CA LEU A 26 -0.12 1.27 -11.59
C LEU A 26 0.49 1.15 -10.19
N ILE A 27 1.01 2.24 -9.61
CA ILE A 27 1.58 2.20 -8.26
C ILE A 27 0.52 1.80 -7.22
N GLY A 28 -0.71 2.33 -7.35
CA GLY A 28 -1.82 1.92 -6.48
C GLY A 28 -2.18 0.43 -6.63
N LYS A 29 -1.95 -0.17 -7.81
CA LYS A 29 -2.12 -1.62 -7.99
C LYS A 29 -0.99 -2.39 -7.32
N GLU A 30 0.25 -1.93 -7.45
CA GLU A 30 1.40 -2.53 -6.75
C GLU A 30 1.20 -2.55 -5.24
N LEU A 31 0.68 -1.47 -4.65
CA LEU A 31 0.36 -1.44 -3.22
C LEU A 31 -0.69 -2.48 -2.83
N VAL A 32 -1.74 -2.65 -3.65
CA VAL A 32 -2.77 -3.68 -3.40
C VAL A 32 -2.16 -5.08 -3.51
N ASP A 33 -1.32 -5.32 -4.51
CA ASP A 33 -0.63 -6.60 -4.69
C ASP A 33 0.31 -6.87 -3.49
N LEU A 34 0.96 -5.85 -2.94
CA LEU A 34 1.74 -5.92 -1.70
C LEU A 34 0.87 -6.28 -0.49
N TYR A 35 -0.30 -5.67 -0.35
CA TYR A 35 -1.26 -5.97 0.73
C TYR A 35 -1.80 -7.40 0.65
N GLU A 36 -2.04 -7.91 -0.56
CA GLU A 36 -2.51 -9.29 -0.79
C GLU A 36 -1.41 -10.31 -0.56
N ALA A 37 -0.16 -9.99 -0.94
CA ALA A 37 0.98 -10.85 -0.73
C ALA A 37 1.38 -10.96 0.76
N PHE A 38 1.05 -9.96 1.58
CA PHE A 38 1.40 -9.94 3.00
C PHE A 38 0.76 -11.09 3.80
N PRO A 39 1.49 -11.78 4.71
CA PRO A 39 2.89 -11.57 5.05
C PRO A 39 3.88 -12.01 3.96
N PRO A 40 4.97 -11.25 3.73
CA PRO A 40 5.98 -11.61 2.74
C PRO A 40 6.76 -12.86 3.19
N ALA A 41 7.30 -13.60 2.22
CA ALA A 41 8.25 -14.66 2.53
C ALA A 41 9.58 -14.05 3.00
N GLU A 42 10.26 -14.72 3.94
CA GLU A 42 11.54 -14.26 4.45
C GLU A 42 12.63 -14.16 3.37
N SER A 43 12.55 -14.97 2.33
CA SER A 43 13.44 -14.93 1.16
C SER A 43 13.35 -13.63 0.37
N ASP A 44 12.22 -12.93 0.49
CA ASP A 44 11.91 -11.76 -0.34
C ASP A 44 12.31 -10.45 0.36
N ILE A 45 12.81 -10.53 1.60
CA ILE A 45 13.20 -9.37 2.40
C ILE A 45 14.72 -9.21 2.44
N SER A 46 15.18 -8.03 2.00
CA SER A 46 16.54 -7.56 2.26
C SER A 46 16.60 -6.94 3.67
N TRP A 47 17.38 -7.53 4.56
CA TRP A 47 17.54 -7.06 5.94
C TRP A 47 18.63 -5.98 6.02
N GLU A 48 18.28 -4.75 5.67
CA GLU A 48 19.21 -3.61 5.76
C GLU A 48 19.23 -3.00 7.17
N ASP A 49 18.15 -3.18 7.93
CA ASP A 49 18.01 -2.69 9.30
C ASP A 49 18.06 -3.84 10.33
N ALA A 50 19.13 -3.85 11.12
CA ALA A 50 19.37 -4.85 12.17
C ALA A 50 18.30 -4.89 13.27
N ALA A 51 17.57 -3.80 13.50
CA ALA A 51 16.46 -3.76 14.46
C ALA A 51 15.21 -4.45 13.90
N LEU A 52 14.89 -4.20 12.62
CA LEU A 52 13.81 -4.92 11.93
C LEU A 52 14.13 -6.41 11.82
N GLU A 53 15.35 -6.74 11.41
CA GLU A 53 15.83 -8.11 11.33
C GLU A 53 15.61 -8.86 12.63
N ARG A 54 16.06 -8.29 13.75
CA ARG A 54 15.91 -8.93 15.07
C ARG A 54 14.47 -9.09 15.50
N ARG A 55 13.59 -8.17 15.11
CA ARG A 55 12.17 -8.18 15.50
C ARG A 55 11.36 -9.20 14.70
N PHE A 56 11.66 -9.34 13.41
CA PHE A 56 10.80 -10.02 12.45
C PHE A 56 11.39 -11.30 11.82
N ARG A 57 12.71 -11.49 11.83
CA ARG A 57 13.31 -12.72 11.29
C ARG A 57 12.81 -13.95 12.06
N GLY A 58 12.41 -15.00 11.33
CA GLY A 58 11.80 -16.20 11.87
C GLY A 58 10.32 -16.04 12.23
N ARG A 59 9.73 -14.85 12.07
CA ARG A 59 8.40 -14.51 12.60
C ARG A 59 7.46 -13.86 11.59
N LEU A 60 7.90 -13.59 10.36
CA LEU A 60 7.05 -12.95 9.34
C LEU A 60 5.81 -13.78 9.02
N ALA A 61 5.95 -15.12 8.96
CA ALA A 61 4.83 -16.02 8.71
C ALA A 61 3.78 -16.05 9.86
N GLU A 62 4.13 -15.54 11.04
CA GLU A 62 3.23 -15.45 12.20
C GLU A 62 2.35 -14.19 12.15
N LEU A 63 2.67 -13.23 11.26
CA LEU A 63 1.91 -11.99 11.14
C LEU A 63 0.53 -12.27 10.52
N PRO A 64 -0.53 -11.57 10.97
CA PRO A 64 -1.86 -11.77 10.43
C PRO A 64 -1.97 -11.30 8.98
N ARG A 65 -2.82 -11.97 8.20
CA ARG A 65 -3.28 -11.43 6.91
C ARG A 65 -4.02 -10.12 7.14
N LEU A 66 -3.90 -9.21 6.19
CA LEU A 66 -4.58 -7.92 6.28
C LEU A 66 -6.08 -8.08 6.03
N ASP A 67 -6.86 -7.30 6.76
CA ASP A 67 -8.27 -7.06 6.48
C ASP A 67 -8.49 -5.59 6.08
N ALA A 68 -9.74 -5.25 5.76
CA ALA A 68 -10.07 -3.89 5.33
C ALA A 68 -9.83 -2.85 6.44
N ALA A 69 -9.99 -3.22 7.72
CA ALA A 69 -9.79 -2.29 8.84
C ALA A 69 -8.29 -2.00 9.04
N MET A 70 -7.44 -3.01 8.93
CA MET A 70 -5.98 -2.87 8.94
C MET A 70 -5.50 -1.98 7.79
N VAL A 71 -5.99 -2.21 6.57
CA VAL A 71 -5.61 -1.38 5.41
C VAL A 71 -6.10 0.05 5.57
N ASP A 72 -7.30 0.27 6.11
CA ASP A 72 -7.79 1.63 6.39
C ASP A 72 -6.91 2.36 7.42
N ALA A 73 -6.54 1.68 8.51
CA ALA A 73 -5.63 2.22 9.52
C ALA A 73 -4.24 2.51 8.94
N LEU A 74 -3.69 1.57 8.15
CA LEU A 74 -2.42 1.71 7.46
C LEU A 74 -2.41 2.93 6.53
N SER A 75 -3.44 3.08 5.69
CA SER A 75 -3.56 4.21 4.76
C SER A 75 -3.59 5.56 5.48
N ARG A 76 -4.27 5.65 6.64
CA ARG A 76 -4.27 6.88 7.45
C ARG A 76 -2.89 7.20 8.00
N ILE A 77 -2.19 6.21 8.55
CA ILE A 77 -0.85 6.40 9.10
C ILE A 77 0.12 6.83 8.01
N VAL A 78 0.08 6.17 6.85
CA VAL A 78 0.91 6.52 5.69
C VAL A 78 0.59 7.95 5.21
N ALA A 79 -0.68 8.35 5.17
CA ALA A 79 -1.07 9.71 4.81
C ALA A 79 -0.48 10.75 5.78
N TRP A 80 -0.61 10.51 7.09
CA TRP A 80 0.00 11.38 8.11
C TRP A 80 1.52 11.45 7.98
N ASP A 81 2.19 10.33 7.72
CA ASP A 81 3.65 10.30 7.53
C ASP A 81 4.07 11.12 6.30
N LEU A 82 3.38 10.92 5.17
CA LEU A 82 3.65 11.69 3.95
C LEU A 82 3.46 13.20 4.19
N ASP A 83 2.46 13.61 4.96
CA ASP A 83 2.22 15.00 5.35
C ASP A 83 3.05 15.47 6.55
N HIS A 84 3.91 14.61 7.10
CA HIS A 84 4.79 14.87 8.25
C HIS A 84 4.01 15.22 9.54
N GLU A 85 2.81 14.68 9.71
CA GLU A 85 1.94 14.85 10.87
C GLU A 85 2.32 13.85 12.00
N ILE A 86 3.53 13.99 12.53
CA ILE A 86 4.07 13.08 13.56
C ILE A 86 3.17 13.04 14.80
N ASP A 87 2.61 14.18 15.22
CA ASP A 87 1.71 14.28 16.38
C ASP A 87 0.43 13.44 16.20
N ALA A 88 -0.10 13.35 14.97
CA ALA A 88 -1.28 12.54 14.67
C ALA A 88 -0.97 11.05 14.81
N ILE A 89 0.20 10.63 14.32
CA ILE A 89 0.68 9.25 14.45
C ILE A 89 0.89 8.91 15.94
N GLU A 90 1.57 9.77 16.69
CA GLU A 90 1.78 9.57 18.13
C GLU A 90 0.45 9.49 18.86
N HIS A 91 -0.49 10.38 18.56
CA HIS A 91 -1.83 10.37 19.14
C HIS A 91 -2.55 9.05 18.86
N PHE A 92 -2.48 8.57 17.62
CA PHE A 92 -3.12 7.32 17.19
C PHE A 92 -2.61 6.09 17.96
N PHE A 93 -1.29 5.98 18.16
CA PHE A 93 -0.71 4.87 18.92
C PHE A 93 -0.88 5.03 20.43
N ARG A 94 -0.63 6.23 20.99
CA ARG A 94 -0.71 6.48 22.45
C ARG A 94 -2.12 6.32 23.00
N ASN A 95 -3.15 6.71 22.24
CA ASN A 95 -4.55 6.58 22.66
C ASN A 95 -5.19 5.28 22.20
N GLU A 96 -4.40 4.33 21.72
CA GLU A 96 -4.85 2.98 21.36
C GLU A 96 -5.96 2.96 20.29
N LEU A 97 -6.03 4.01 19.44
CA LEU A 97 -7.03 4.11 18.37
C LEU A 97 -6.84 3.00 17.31
N HIS A 98 -5.63 2.45 17.23
CA HIS A 98 -5.32 1.28 16.41
C HIS A 98 -6.05 0.01 16.84
N ARG A 99 -6.52 -0.13 18.09
CA ARG A 99 -7.06 -1.41 18.62
C ARG A 99 -8.23 -1.98 17.83
N GLN A 100 -9.01 -1.12 17.17
CA GLN A 100 -10.11 -1.58 16.32
C GLN A 100 -9.61 -2.33 15.08
N ALA A 101 -8.49 -1.88 14.49
CA ALA A 101 -7.88 -2.48 13.30
C ALA A 101 -6.77 -3.48 13.65
N ALA A 102 -6.09 -3.29 14.77
CA ALA A 102 -4.99 -4.11 15.25
C ALA A 102 -5.19 -4.51 16.71
N PRO A 103 -6.07 -5.49 16.97
CA PRO A 103 -6.45 -5.89 18.33
C PRO A 103 -5.38 -6.69 19.07
N THR A 104 -4.40 -7.28 18.35
CA THR A 104 -3.32 -8.07 18.97
C THR A 104 -1.95 -7.48 18.68
N PRO A 105 -0.92 -7.80 19.50
CA PRO A 105 0.45 -7.37 19.24
C PRO A 105 0.96 -7.76 17.85
N ALA A 106 0.56 -8.92 17.31
CA ALA A 106 0.94 -9.35 15.97
C ALA A 106 0.32 -8.47 14.86
N HIS A 107 -0.91 -7.96 15.06
CA HIS A 107 -1.50 -7.00 14.13
C HIS A 107 -0.78 -5.65 14.18
N LEU A 108 -0.38 -5.22 15.38
CA LEU A 108 0.39 -3.98 15.56
C LEU A 108 1.78 -4.09 14.92
N ASP A 109 2.44 -5.23 15.10
CA ASP A 109 3.70 -5.58 14.44
C ASP A 109 3.56 -5.56 12.91
N ALA A 110 2.47 -6.12 12.37
CA ALA A 110 2.16 -6.07 10.94
C ALA A 110 1.93 -4.63 10.43
N LEU A 111 1.18 -3.81 11.17
CA LEU A 111 0.97 -2.40 10.83
C LEU A 111 2.29 -1.63 10.79
N HIS A 112 3.16 -1.78 11.79
CA HIS A 112 4.45 -1.10 11.82
C HIS A 112 5.37 -1.54 10.68
N PHE A 113 5.39 -2.84 10.38
CA PHE A 113 6.18 -3.37 9.27
C PHE A 113 5.69 -2.78 7.94
N LEU A 114 4.39 -2.88 7.66
CA LEU A 114 3.81 -2.43 6.40
C LEU A 114 3.86 -0.93 6.22
N TRP A 115 3.63 -0.14 7.27
CA TRP A 115 3.70 1.31 7.19
C TRP A 115 5.05 1.76 6.63
N ARG A 116 6.14 1.25 7.21
CA ARG A 116 7.49 1.56 6.72
C ARG A 116 7.69 1.09 5.28
N SER A 117 7.34 -0.15 4.96
CA SER A 117 7.52 -0.69 3.61
C SER A 117 6.73 0.09 2.55
N VAL A 118 5.51 0.52 2.86
CA VAL A 118 4.67 1.31 1.94
C VAL A 118 5.27 2.69 1.70
N VAL A 119 5.73 3.36 2.76
CA VAL A 119 6.36 4.68 2.65
C VAL A 119 7.65 4.61 1.83
N GLU A 120 8.51 3.63 2.11
CA GLU A 120 9.74 3.38 1.35
C GLU A 120 9.43 3.08 -0.13
N HIS A 121 8.44 2.23 -0.41
CA HIS A 121 8.00 1.94 -1.78
C HIS A 121 7.53 3.18 -2.53
N LEU A 122 6.70 4.01 -1.89
CA LEU A 122 6.18 5.24 -2.48
C LEU A 122 7.29 6.25 -2.79
N TYR A 123 8.28 6.41 -1.89
CA TYR A 123 9.42 7.28 -2.13
C TYR A 123 10.33 6.74 -3.25
N ALA A 124 10.57 5.44 -3.30
CA ALA A 124 11.31 4.82 -4.40
C ALA A 124 10.63 5.07 -5.76
N ARG A 125 9.31 4.85 -5.85
CA ARG A 125 8.55 5.12 -7.07
C ARG A 125 8.55 6.61 -7.46
N LYS A 126 8.45 7.50 -6.48
CA LYS A 126 8.56 8.95 -6.72
C LYS A 126 9.92 9.33 -7.31
N GLU A 127 11.00 8.74 -6.81
CA GLU A 127 12.36 8.97 -7.30
C GLU A 127 12.54 8.43 -8.73
N GLU A 128 12.08 7.21 -9.01
CA GLU A 128 12.09 6.59 -10.34
C GLU A 128 11.33 7.44 -11.37
N CYS A 129 10.24 8.09 -10.95
CA CYS A 129 9.46 9.01 -11.76
C CYS A 129 10.11 10.39 -11.95
N ARG A 130 11.35 10.60 -11.48
CA ARG A 130 12.17 11.81 -11.67
C ARG A 130 11.43 13.13 -11.36
N GLY A 131 10.62 13.12 -10.30
CA GLY A 131 9.89 14.31 -9.84
C GLY A 131 8.58 14.61 -10.56
N ILE A 132 8.09 13.71 -11.43
CA ILE A 132 6.72 13.79 -11.99
C ILE A 132 5.70 13.73 -10.84
N LEU A 133 5.90 12.81 -9.89
CA LEU A 133 5.00 12.62 -8.76
C LEU A 133 5.33 13.59 -7.62
N LYS A 134 4.30 14.30 -7.15
CA LYS A 134 4.33 15.18 -5.99
C LYS A 134 3.77 14.44 -4.77
N ARG A 135 3.92 15.05 -3.59
CA ARG A 135 3.36 14.50 -2.34
C ARG A 135 1.85 14.22 -2.46
N GLN A 136 1.10 15.15 -3.03
CA GLN A 136 -0.34 15.00 -3.22
C GLN A 136 -0.70 13.78 -4.08
N ASP A 137 0.17 13.41 -5.03
CA ASP A 137 -0.03 12.25 -5.88
C ASP A 137 0.20 10.95 -5.10
N LEU A 138 1.14 10.95 -4.15
CA LEU A 138 1.35 9.81 -3.25
C LEU A 138 0.13 9.59 -2.33
N LEU A 139 -0.47 10.67 -1.82
CA LEU A 139 -1.71 10.60 -1.03
C LEU A 139 -2.86 10.02 -1.86
N ASP A 140 -3.02 10.49 -3.11
CA ASP A 140 -4.02 9.97 -4.05
C ASP A 140 -3.78 8.48 -4.36
N ILE A 141 -2.52 8.07 -4.57
CA ILE A 141 -2.15 6.66 -4.78
C ILE A 141 -2.56 5.79 -3.58
N VAL A 142 -2.27 6.23 -2.36
CA VAL A 142 -2.61 5.50 -1.13
C VAL A 142 -4.13 5.35 -0.98
N GLU A 143 -4.88 6.42 -1.26
CA GLU A 143 -6.34 6.39 -1.19
C GLU A 143 -6.94 5.45 -2.24
N ARG A 144 -6.49 5.52 -3.49
CA ARG A 144 -6.91 4.59 -4.55
C ARG A 144 -6.59 3.14 -4.22
N ALA A 145 -5.44 2.88 -3.59
CA ALA A 145 -5.07 1.54 -3.14
C ALA A 145 -6.01 1.02 -2.03
N ARG A 146 -6.33 1.87 -1.05
CA ARG A 146 -7.29 1.59 0.03
C ARG A 146 -8.67 1.21 -0.52
N GLU A 147 -9.23 2.04 -1.39
CA GLU A 147 -10.53 1.82 -2.02
C GLU A 147 -10.55 0.53 -2.85
N ARG A 148 -9.50 0.31 -3.65
CA ARG A 148 -9.36 -0.90 -4.47
C ARG A 148 -9.29 -2.16 -3.64
N TYR A 149 -8.52 -2.15 -2.55
CA TYR A 149 -8.41 -3.27 -1.64
C TYR A 149 -9.75 -3.57 -0.96
N ALA A 150 -10.42 -2.54 -0.43
CA ALA A 150 -11.74 -2.69 0.19
C ALA A 150 -12.77 -3.28 -0.79
N ALA A 151 -12.82 -2.79 -2.03
CA ALA A 151 -13.71 -3.30 -3.07
C ALA A 151 -13.45 -4.79 -3.37
N ARG A 152 -12.19 -5.23 -3.42
CA ARG A 152 -11.85 -6.65 -3.62
C ARG A 152 -12.31 -7.54 -2.47
N ARG A 153 -12.18 -7.07 -1.22
CA ARG A 153 -12.60 -7.85 -0.05
C ARG A 153 -14.11 -8.02 0.03
N VAL A 154 -14.89 -7.00 -0.35
CA VAL A 154 -16.36 -7.09 -0.43
C VAL A 154 -16.80 -8.13 -1.46
N LEU A 155 -16.10 -8.29 -2.58
CA LEU A 155 -16.44 -9.27 -3.62
C LEU A 155 -16.10 -10.72 -3.27
N VAL A 156 -15.25 -10.94 -2.25
CA VAL A 156 -14.79 -12.27 -1.82
C VAL A 156 -15.56 -12.76 -0.58
N THR A 157 -16.42 -11.92 0.01
CA THR A 157 -17.26 -12.24 1.17
C THR A 157 -18.67 -12.62 0.71
#